data_AF-A0A8T0CLX9-F1
#
_entry.id   AF-A0A8T0CLX9-F1
#
_cell.length_a   1.000
_cell.length_b   1.000
_cell.length_c   1.000
_cell.angle_alpha   90.00
_cell.angle_beta   90.00
_cell.angle_gamma   90.00
#
_symmetry.space_group_name_H-M   'P 1'
#
loop_
_entity.id
_entity.type
_entity.pdbx_description
1 polymer ?
#
loop_
_entity_poly.entity_id
_entity_poly.type
_entity_poly.pdbx_seq_one_letter_code
_entity_poly.pdbx_strand_id
1 'polypeptide(L)'
;MVRNFRSPLLELLQSGNIDLCFANEDEAAELLRGEEKVGPEAALEFLGQYCKWAVVTLSSNGCIAKHGKETVRVPAVGEVKAADATGAGDLFASGFLYGLAKGLSLEECCKAGSCSGGSVIRALGGEVTPENWQWMYKQMQIKGLPLPNMRN
;
A
#
# COMPACT_ATOMS: atom_id res chain seq x y z
N MET A 1 -11.04 -1.61 -13.03
CA MET A 1 -10.11 -0.91 -13.95
C MET A 1 -9.18 -1.90 -14.64
N VAL A 2 -8.35 -2.65 -13.90
CA VAL A 2 -7.35 -3.57 -14.46
C VAL A 2 -7.92 -4.57 -15.47
N ARG A 3 -9.09 -5.19 -15.18
CA ARG A 3 -9.80 -6.09 -16.12
C ARG A 3 -9.92 -5.56 -17.56
N ASN A 4 -10.24 -4.27 -17.70
CA ASN A 4 -10.54 -3.66 -19.00
C ASN A 4 -9.29 -3.10 -19.68
N PHE A 5 -8.19 -2.91 -18.93
CA PHE A 5 -6.97 -2.25 -19.39
C PHE A 5 -5.71 -3.08 -19.11
N ARG A 6 -5.85 -4.41 -18.98
CA ARG A 6 -4.74 -5.29 -18.60
C ARG A 6 -3.56 -5.16 -19.56
N SER A 7 -3.78 -5.26 -20.88
CA SER A 7 -2.68 -5.20 -21.85
C SER A 7 -1.94 -3.85 -21.83
N PRO A 8 -2.62 -2.69 -21.87
CA PRO A 8 -1.95 -1.40 -21.71
C PRO A 8 -1.18 -1.24 -20.39
N LEU A 9 -1.70 -1.75 -19.28
CA LEU A 9 -1.02 -1.71 -17.98
C LEU A 9 0.25 -2.59 -17.98
N LEU A 10 0.18 -3.76 -18.62
CA LEU A 10 1.36 -4.63 -18.80
C LEU A 10 2.42 -3.98 -19.67
N GLU A 11 2.04 -3.35 -20.78
CA GLU A 11 2.95 -2.59 -21.63
C GLU A 11 3.61 -1.44 -20.86
N LEU A 12 2.85 -0.73 -20.01
CA LEU A 12 3.39 0.33 -19.17
C LEU A 12 4.40 -0.19 -18.15
N LEU A 13 4.11 -1.31 -17.47
CA LEU A 13 5.05 -1.96 -16.57
C LEU A 13 6.32 -2.40 -17.31
N GLN A 14 6.15 -3.10 -18.44
CA GLN A 14 7.26 -3.62 -19.25
C GLN A 14 8.11 -2.53 -19.91
N SER A 15 7.59 -1.30 -20.03
CA SER A 15 8.36 -0.17 -20.54
C SER A 15 9.53 0.23 -19.64
N GLY A 16 9.53 -0.20 -18.36
CA GLY A 16 10.56 0.13 -17.38
C GLY A 16 10.48 1.56 -16.84
N ASN A 17 9.40 2.31 -17.15
CA ASN A 17 9.20 3.68 -16.72
C ASN A 17 8.48 3.83 -15.37
N ILE A 18 8.14 2.71 -14.71
CA ILE A 18 7.41 2.70 -13.45
C ILE A 18 8.36 2.34 -12.32
N ASP A 19 8.66 3.30 -11.45
CA ASP A 19 9.50 3.06 -10.29
C ASP A 19 8.74 2.37 -9.15
N LEU A 20 7.50 2.78 -8.90
CA LEU A 20 6.69 2.32 -7.76
C LEU A 20 5.30 1.92 -8.24
N CYS A 21 4.87 0.71 -7.89
CA CYS A 21 3.55 0.20 -8.20
C CYS A 21 2.87 -0.35 -6.94
N PHE A 22 1.61 0.06 -6.75
CA PHE A 22 0.70 -0.49 -5.75
C PHE A 22 -0.40 -1.28 -6.45
N ALA A 23 -0.77 -2.42 -5.89
CA ALA A 23 -1.94 -3.19 -6.30
C ALA A 23 -2.63 -3.75 -5.06
N ASN A 24 -3.96 -3.86 -5.08
CA ASN A 24 -4.67 -4.71 -4.13
C ASN A 24 -4.74 -6.18 -4.62
N GLU A 25 -5.29 -7.08 -3.81
CA GLU A 25 -5.42 -8.51 -4.15
C GLU A 25 -6.17 -8.76 -5.46
N ASP A 26 -7.27 -8.03 -5.70
CA ASP A 26 -8.08 -8.19 -6.91
C ASP A 26 -7.32 -7.71 -8.15
N GLU A 27 -6.69 -6.54 -8.08
CA GLU A 27 -5.87 -5.98 -9.16
C GLU A 27 -4.66 -6.85 -9.48
N ALA A 28 -4.01 -7.39 -8.44
CA ALA A 28 -2.92 -8.33 -8.55
C ALA A 28 -3.35 -9.64 -9.24
N ALA A 29 -4.51 -10.19 -8.86
CA ALA A 29 -5.06 -11.38 -9.50
C ALA A 29 -5.41 -11.15 -10.99
N GLU A 30 -5.97 -9.99 -11.32
CA GLU A 30 -6.29 -9.63 -12.70
C GLU A 30 -5.03 -9.42 -13.56
N LEU A 31 -3.97 -8.84 -12.97
CA LEU A 31 -2.69 -8.69 -13.67
C LEU A 31 -2.10 -10.06 -14.06
N LEU A 32 -2.16 -11.03 -13.14
CA LEU A 32 -1.68 -12.40 -13.35
C LEU A 32 -2.66 -13.34 -14.05
N ARG A 33 -3.77 -12.83 -14.59
CA ARG A 33 -4.77 -13.67 -15.25
C ARG A 33 -4.15 -14.46 -16.41
N GLY A 34 -4.18 -15.79 -16.29
CA GLY A 34 -3.62 -16.72 -17.29
C GLY A 34 -2.21 -17.23 -16.99
N GLU A 35 -1.59 -16.77 -15.91
CA GLU A 35 -0.28 -17.26 -15.45
C GLU A 35 -0.43 -18.57 -14.64
N GLU A 36 0.61 -19.41 -14.64
CA GLU A 36 0.65 -20.65 -13.84
C GLU A 36 0.75 -20.37 -12.34
N LYS A 37 1.52 -19.34 -11.96
CA LYS A 37 1.69 -18.91 -10.57
C LYS A 37 0.74 -17.76 -10.29
N VAL A 38 -0.10 -17.95 -9.27
CA VAL A 38 -1.11 -16.98 -8.85
C VAL A 38 -0.97 -16.65 -7.37
N GLY A 39 -1.64 -15.58 -6.95
CA GLY A 39 -1.66 -15.11 -5.56
C GLY A 39 -0.76 -13.90 -5.31
N PRO A 40 -0.88 -13.29 -4.12
CA PRO A 40 -0.22 -12.01 -3.84
C PRO A 40 1.30 -12.07 -3.94
N GLU A 41 1.93 -13.15 -3.48
CA GLU A 41 3.38 -13.33 -3.54
C GLU A 41 3.86 -13.46 -4.99
N ALA A 42 3.11 -14.19 -5.82
CA ALA A 42 3.42 -14.28 -7.25
C ALA A 42 3.29 -12.92 -7.93
N ALA A 43 2.27 -12.12 -7.56
CA ALA A 43 2.05 -10.80 -8.13
C ALA A 43 3.14 -9.81 -7.68
N LEU A 44 3.58 -9.91 -6.42
CA LEU A 44 4.68 -9.12 -5.90
C LEU A 44 5.98 -9.41 -6.65
N GLU A 45 6.30 -10.69 -6.87
CA GLU A 45 7.48 -11.08 -7.65
C GLU A 45 7.37 -10.60 -9.10
N PHE A 46 6.20 -10.74 -9.73
CA PHE A 46 5.95 -10.22 -11.09
C PHE A 46 6.17 -8.71 -11.17
N LEU A 47 5.54 -7.93 -10.29
CA LEU A 47 5.68 -6.47 -10.27
C LEU A 47 7.13 -6.06 -10.01
N GLY A 48 7.83 -6.77 -9.12
CA GLY A 48 9.24 -6.52 -8.80
C GLY A 48 10.23 -6.80 -9.93
N GLN A 49 9.81 -7.44 -11.02
CA GLN A 49 10.63 -7.56 -12.24
C GLN A 49 10.67 -6.24 -13.03
N TYR A 50 9.63 -5.41 -12.89
CA TYR A 50 9.41 -4.22 -13.70
C TYR A 50 9.49 -2.91 -12.91
N CYS A 51 9.23 -2.96 -11.60
CA CYS A 51 9.23 -1.81 -10.71
C CYS A 51 10.37 -1.90 -9.69
N LYS A 52 10.93 -0.75 -9.29
CA LYS A 52 11.91 -0.69 -8.19
C LYS A 52 11.24 -1.05 -6.86
N TRP A 53 10.06 -0.50 -6.61
CA TRP A 53 9.22 -0.81 -5.46
C TRP A 53 7.90 -1.41 -5.93
N ALA A 54 7.57 -2.59 -5.43
CA ALA A 54 6.28 -3.23 -5.63
C ALA A 54 5.60 -3.41 -4.28
N VAL A 55 4.31 -3.09 -4.19
CA VAL A 55 3.52 -3.27 -2.97
C VAL A 55 2.18 -3.88 -3.32
N VAL A 56 1.84 -4.98 -2.64
CA VAL A 56 0.52 -5.62 -2.73
C VAL A 56 -0.18 -5.48 -1.38
N THR A 57 -1.30 -4.77 -1.35
CA THR A 57 -2.14 -4.63 -0.16
C THR A 57 -3.09 -5.83 -0.03
N LEU A 58 -3.25 -6.32 1.20
CA LEU A 58 -3.96 -7.56 1.55
C LEU A 58 -5.13 -7.28 2.51
N SER A 59 -5.75 -6.11 2.37
CA SER A 59 -6.86 -5.68 3.23
C SER A 59 -6.54 -5.84 4.73
N SER A 60 -7.34 -6.61 5.48
CA SER A 60 -7.15 -6.87 6.92
C SER A 60 -5.90 -7.69 7.25
N ASN A 61 -5.24 -8.29 6.26
CA ASN A 61 -3.98 -9.02 6.44
C ASN A 61 -2.74 -8.11 6.29
N GLY A 62 -2.92 -6.83 5.94
CA GLY A 62 -1.85 -5.85 5.85
C GLY A 62 -1.31 -5.70 4.43
N CYS A 63 0.00 -5.84 4.23
CA CYS A 63 0.62 -5.76 2.90
C CYS A 63 1.90 -6.58 2.80
N ILE A 64 2.29 -6.88 1.57
CA ILE A 64 3.63 -7.35 1.21
C ILE A 64 4.29 -6.35 0.27
N ALA A 65 5.59 -6.16 0.41
CA ALA A 65 6.33 -5.22 -0.43
C ALA A 65 7.71 -5.77 -0.79
N LYS A 66 8.24 -5.31 -1.93
CA LYS A 66 9.53 -5.72 -2.47
C LYS A 66 10.30 -4.50 -2.98
N HIS A 67 11.59 -4.46 -2.67
CA HIS A 67 12.56 -3.51 -3.21
C HIS A 67 13.88 -4.23 -3.51
N GLY A 68 14.18 -4.44 -4.79
CA GLY A 68 15.30 -5.27 -5.20
C GLY A 68 15.19 -6.70 -4.66
N LYS A 69 16.12 -7.11 -3.78
CA LYS A 69 16.12 -8.44 -3.14
C LYS A 69 15.37 -8.48 -1.80
N GLU A 70 15.04 -7.33 -1.24
CA GLU A 70 14.33 -7.24 0.02
C GLU A 70 12.84 -7.48 -0.21
N THR A 71 12.25 -8.36 0.59
CA THR A 71 10.80 -8.60 0.64
C THR A 71 10.36 -8.52 2.09
N VAL A 72 9.31 -7.74 2.37
CA VAL A 72 8.72 -7.60 3.71
C VAL A 72 7.24 -7.95 3.70
N ARG A 73 6.76 -8.47 4.82
CA ARG A 73 5.32 -8.64 5.11
C ARG A 73 5.00 -7.86 6.38
N VAL A 74 4.07 -6.92 6.27
CA VAL A 74 3.65 -6.08 7.39
C VAL A 74 2.18 -6.36 7.69
N PRO A 75 1.84 -6.75 8.94
CA PRO A 75 0.45 -6.98 9.32
C PRO A 75 -0.34 -5.67 9.32
N ALA A 76 -1.66 -5.77 9.16
CA ALA A 76 -2.55 -4.62 9.28
C ALA A 76 -2.44 -3.94 10.65
N VAL A 77 -2.79 -2.65 10.69
CA VAL A 77 -2.66 -1.82 11.89
C VAL A 77 -4.02 -1.64 12.56
N GLY A 78 -4.12 -2.18 13.78
CA GLY A 78 -5.30 -2.07 14.64
C GLY A 78 -6.43 -3.03 14.26
N GLU A 79 -7.34 -3.23 15.21
CA GLU A 79 -8.62 -3.90 14.96
C GLU A 79 -9.55 -2.87 14.33
N VAL A 80 -9.79 -2.96 13.02
CA VAL A 80 -10.70 -2.04 12.35
C VAL A 80 -11.93 -2.79 11.89
N LYS A 81 -13.05 -2.59 12.58
CA LYS A 81 -14.37 -2.76 11.96
C LYS A 81 -14.48 -1.69 10.89
N ALA A 82 -14.26 -2.09 9.64
CA ALA A 82 -14.37 -1.20 8.51
C ALA A 82 -15.81 -0.73 8.35
N ALA A 83 -16.04 0.58 8.43
CA ALA A 83 -17.32 1.19 8.08
C ALA A 83 -17.39 1.43 6.57
N ASP A 84 -16.28 1.91 5.99
CA ASP A 84 -16.11 2.19 4.56
C ASP A 84 -14.62 2.08 4.21
N ALA A 85 -14.27 1.40 3.13
CA ALA A 85 -12.87 1.23 2.69
C ALA A 85 -12.45 2.24 1.61
N THR A 86 -13.36 3.13 1.20
CA THR A 86 -13.11 4.14 0.17
C THR A 86 -11.95 5.06 0.58
N GLY A 87 -10.97 5.25 -0.30
CA GLY A 87 -9.79 6.09 -0.06
C GLY A 87 -8.68 5.46 0.80
N ALA A 88 -8.88 4.25 1.35
CA ALA A 88 -7.86 3.59 2.17
C ALA A 88 -6.58 3.27 1.37
N GLY A 89 -6.73 2.90 0.09
CA GLY A 89 -5.61 2.65 -0.81
C GLY A 89 -4.77 3.91 -1.10
N ASP A 90 -5.43 5.04 -1.38
CA ASP A 90 -4.76 6.30 -1.65
C ASP A 90 -4.00 6.82 -0.43
N LEU A 91 -4.58 6.67 0.76
CA LEU A 91 -3.90 7.03 2.01
C LEU A 91 -2.79 6.06 2.36
N PHE A 92 -2.94 4.77 2.05
CA PHE A 92 -1.83 3.82 2.17
C PHE A 92 -0.66 4.26 1.29
N ALA A 93 -0.91 4.57 0.02
CA ALA A 93 0.12 5.04 -0.90
C ALA A 93 0.75 6.35 -0.38
N SER A 94 -0.06 7.28 0.14
CA SER A 94 0.42 8.53 0.72
C SER A 94 1.34 8.32 1.93
N GLY A 95 0.96 7.44 2.87
CA GLY A 95 1.79 7.10 4.02
C GLY A 95 3.08 6.38 3.64
N PHE A 96 3.03 5.51 2.63
CA PHE A 96 4.21 4.84 2.09
C PHE A 96 5.17 5.85 1.45
N LEU A 97 4.65 6.77 0.63
CA LEU A 97 5.43 7.85 0.01
C LEU A 97 6.04 8.80 1.04
N TYR A 98 5.31 9.09 2.13
CA TYR A 98 5.87 9.84 3.26
C TYR A 98 7.09 9.12 3.86
N GLY A 99 6.99 7.81 4.09
CA GLY A 99 8.11 7.00 4.59
C GLY A 99 9.31 7.02 3.64
N LEU A 100 9.07 6.84 2.35
CA LEU A 100 10.12 6.91 1.32
C LEU A 100 10.81 8.29 1.32
N ALA A 101 10.03 9.38 1.34
CA ALA A 101 10.56 10.73 1.35
C ALA A 101 11.37 11.05 2.63
N LYS A 102 11.16 10.30 3.71
CA LYS A 102 11.91 10.38 4.96
C LYS A 102 13.12 9.44 5.02
N GLY A 103 13.36 8.65 3.98
CA GLY A 103 14.46 7.68 3.93
C GLY A 103 14.26 6.52 4.90
N LEU A 104 13.01 6.17 5.21
CA LEU A 104 12.71 5.03 6.08
C LEU A 104 12.98 3.69 5.37
N SER A 105 13.15 2.63 6.14
CA SER A 105 13.24 1.26 5.61
C SER A 105 11.94 0.86 4.88
N LEU A 106 12.01 -0.16 4.03
CA LEU A 106 10.83 -0.67 3.31
C LEU A 106 9.71 -1.09 4.27
N GLU A 107 10.06 -1.78 5.37
CA GLU A 107 9.11 -2.18 6.40
C GLU A 107 8.46 -0.96 7.09
N GLU A 108 9.23 0.08 7.40
CA GLU A 108 8.71 1.33 7.97
C GLU A 108 7.82 2.11 7.01
N CYS A 109 8.14 2.11 5.70
CA CYS A 109 7.27 2.68 4.67
C CYS A 109 5.92 1.96 4.63
N CYS A 110 5.93 0.63 4.67
CA CYS A 110 4.71 -0.17 4.79
C CYS A 110 3.94 0.14 6.08
N LYS A 111 4.62 0.24 7.23
CA LYS A 111 3.98 0.60 8.51
C LYS A 111 3.33 1.98 8.45
N ALA A 112 3.99 2.97 7.84
CA ALA A 112 3.46 4.32 7.65
C ALA A 112 2.22 4.28 6.74
N GLY A 113 2.30 3.60 5.60
CA GLY A 113 1.16 3.35 4.72
C GLY A 113 -0.01 2.69 5.46
N SER A 114 0.23 1.65 6.25
CA SER A 114 -0.84 0.99 7.02
C SER A 114 -1.45 1.90 8.09
N CYS A 115 -0.67 2.79 8.72
CA CYS A 115 -1.21 3.77 9.66
C CYS A 115 -2.10 4.79 8.95
N SER A 116 -1.71 5.26 7.77
CA SER A 116 -2.50 6.22 6.99
C SER A 116 -3.74 5.58 6.35
N GLY A 117 -3.61 4.42 5.71
CA GLY A 117 -4.74 3.69 5.13
C GLY A 117 -5.75 3.26 6.18
N GLY A 118 -5.28 2.83 7.36
CA GLY A 118 -6.14 2.42 8.48
C GLY A 118 -6.93 3.55 9.14
N SER A 119 -6.55 4.83 8.92
CA SER A 119 -7.19 5.95 9.61
C SER A 119 -8.57 6.28 9.06
N VAL A 120 -8.80 6.12 7.76
CA VAL A 120 -10.09 6.49 7.12
C VAL A 120 -11.14 5.40 7.14
N ILE A 121 -10.75 4.16 7.44
CA ILE A 121 -11.67 3.01 7.43
C ILE A 121 -12.75 3.11 8.53
N ARG A 122 -12.69 4.16 9.35
CA ARG A 122 -13.57 4.49 10.48
C ARG A 122 -14.63 5.56 10.16
N ALA A 123 -14.53 6.27 9.04
CA ALA A 123 -15.46 7.34 8.64
C ALA A 123 -16.06 7.05 7.25
N LEU A 124 -17.33 7.40 7.03
CA LEU A 124 -17.97 7.28 5.72
C LEU A 124 -17.33 8.26 4.72
N GLY A 125 -17.06 7.81 3.49
CA GLY A 125 -16.68 8.69 2.39
C GLY A 125 -15.19 9.04 2.26
N GLY A 126 -14.29 8.38 3.00
CA GLY A 126 -12.84 8.57 2.85
C GLY A 126 -12.30 9.91 3.36
N GLU A 127 -13.10 10.71 4.09
CA GLU A 127 -12.64 11.95 4.70
C GLU A 127 -11.67 11.69 5.87
N VAL A 128 -10.58 12.48 5.90
CA VAL A 128 -9.65 12.52 7.03
C VAL A 128 -10.19 13.50 8.06
N THR A 129 -10.95 13.00 9.04
CA THR A 129 -11.41 13.80 10.18
C THR A 129 -10.27 14.01 11.19
N PRO A 130 -10.37 14.99 12.12
CA PRO A 130 -9.40 15.16 13.19
C PRO A 130 -9.19 13.89 14.03
N GLU A 131 -10.24 13.11 14.27
CA GLU A 131 -10.17 11.84 15.00
C GLU A 131 -9.34 10.80 14.23
N ASN A 132 -9.52 10.72 12.90
CA ASN A 132 -8.75 9.84 12.03
C ASN A 132 -7.26 10.22 12.07
N TRP A 133 -6.95 11.52 12.05
CA TRP A 133 -5.59 12.02 12.15
C TRP A 133 -4.92 11.70 13.50
N GLN A 134 -5.63 11.94 14.60
CA GLN A 134 -5.15 11.60 15.95
C GLN A 134 -4.89 10.09 16.09
N TRP A 135 -5.79 9.27 15.53
CA TRP A 135 -5.58 7.82 15.50
C TRP A 135 -4.32 7.45 14.73
N MET A 136 -4.13 7.99 13.52
CA MET A 136 -2.93 7.76 12.71
C MET A 136 -1.66 8.11 13.48
N TYR A 137 -1.62 9.28 14.12
CA TYR A 137 -0.47 9.73 14.92
C TYR A 137 -0.17 8.78 16.07
N LYS A 138 -1.20 8.34 16.79
CA LYS A 138 -1.06 7.36 17.86
C LYS A 138 -0.44 6.06 17.34
N GLN A 139 -0.89 5.56 16.18
CA GLN A 139 -0.33 4.34 15.59
C GLN A 139 1.12 4.52 15.13
N MET A 140 1.44 5.66 14.50
CA MET A 140 2.80 5.98 14.07
C MET A 140 3.74 6.05 15.27
N GLN A 141 3.32 6.70 16.37
CA GLN A 141 4.09 6.80 17.60
C GLN A 141 4.34 5.44 18.25
N ILE A 142 3.31 4.58 18.35
CA ILE A 142 3.45 3.21 18.88
C ILE A 142 4.48 2.40 18.08
N LYS A 143 4.58 2.66 16.77
CA LYS A 143 5.49 1.96 15.86
C LYS A 143 6.85 2.64 15.72
N GLY A 144 7.11 3.74 16.44
CA GLY A 144 8.37 4.47 16.38
C GLY A 144 8.60 5.23 15.07
N LEU A 145 7.54 5.50 14.30
CA LEU A 145 7.64 6.22 13.02
C LEU A 145 7.72 7.73 13.23
N PRO A 146 8.42 8.48 12.36
CA PRO A 146 8.40 9.93 12.41
C PRO A 146 6.99 10.46 12.15
N LEU A 147 6.62 11.51 12.88
CA LEU A 147 5.31 12.14 12.73
C LEU A 147 5.36 13.26 11.67
N PRO A 148 4.29 13.47 10.89
CA PRO A 148 4.17 14.66 10.06
C PRO A 148 4.22 15.93 10.92
N ASN A 149 4.81 17.01 10.40
CA ASN A 149 4.73 18.31 11.07
C ASN A 149 3.33 18.89 10.82
N MET A 150 2.59 19.20 11.88
CA MET A 150 1.38 20.01 11.73
C MET A 150 1.81 21.44 11.36
N ARG A 151 1.48 21.89 10.15
CA ARG A 151 1.46 23.33 9.89
C ARG A 151 0.21 23.86 10.59
N ASN A 152 0.43 24.69 11.61
CA ASN A 152 -0.62 25.52 12.20
C ASN A 152 -1.26 26.42 11.15
#